data_AF-A0A1N7JFH9-F1
#
_entry.id   AF-A0A1N7JFH9-F1
#
_cell.length_a   1.000
_cell.length_b   1.000
_cell.length_c   1.000
_cell.angle_alpha   90.00
_cell.angle_beta   90.00
_cell.angle_gamma   90.00
#
_symmetry.space_group_name_H-M   'P 1'
#
loop_
_entity.id
_entity.type
_entity.pdbx_description
1 polymer ?
#
loop_
_entity_poly.entity_id
_entity_poly.type
_entity_poly.pdbx_seq_one_letter_code
_entity_poly.pdbx_strand_id
1 'polypeptide(L)'
;MIEELLSLYQNEVEALRERVEFTVAACYPNLYIRSRTSPLENEGWWLSREDPGALVRSFSLLKLKEGYKLGGYLFKEGGHGNGIVWAFPEEEQAPEAEACERMKAEDHSLRPPRPHQALSDFMQVIDGDGCPLSYLQAAVLFHELHEFGAIGQGVSWSEDVFYSPEEMEVDYDWEMLREYPKRTTPCFFYNHRGRPVVRFYTIIRIGEVTWNEYLHTFRKGSYELKVEKDYIATGGPGIIL
;
A
#
# COMPACT_ATOMS: atom_id res chain seq x y z
N MET A 1 -33.05 -14.80 -3.51
CA MET A 1 -32.04 -15.56 -4.27
C MET A 1 -31.89 -15.09 -5.72
N ILE A 2 -32.83 -15.31 -6.64
CA ILE A 2 -32.70 -14.85 -8.05
C ILE A 2 -32.74 -13.31 -8.15
N GLU A 3 -33.65 -12.65 -7.44
CA GLU A 3 -33.75 -11.19 -7.43
C GLU A 3 -32.53 -10.51 -6.77
N GLU A 4 -31.92 -11.16 -5.77
CA GLU A 4 -30.67 -10.68 -5.15
C GLU A 4 -29.49 -10.83 -6.10
N LEU A 5 -29.40 -11.94 -6.85
CA LEU A 5 -28.38 -12.16 -7.87
C LEU A 5 -28.52 -11.16 -9.03
N LEU A 6 -29.75 -10.91 -9.49
CA LEU A 6 -30.03 -9.91 -10.53
C LEU A 6 -29.71 -8.49 -10.05
N SER A 7 -30.04 -8.15 -8.80
CA SER A 7 -29.65 -6.89 -8.19
C SER A 7 -28.12 -6.77 -8.06
N LEU A 8 -27.42 -7.84 -7.65
CA LEU A 8 -25.96 -7.85 -7.58
C LEU A 8 -25.35 -7.62 -8.96
N TYR A 9 -25.86 -8.30 -9.97
CA TYR A 9 -25.37 -8.22 -11.35
C TYR A 9 -25.67 -6.86 -11.99
N GLN A 10 -26.86 -6.29 -11.76
CA GLN A 10 -27.20 -4.95 -12.22
C GLN A 10 -26.33 -3.87 -11.55
N ASN A 11 -26.09 -3.98 -10.24
CA ASN A 11 -25.17 -3.10 -9.52
C ASN A 11 -23.72 -3.25 -10.00
N GLU A 12 -23.29 -4.47 -10.35
CA GLU A 12 -21.96 -4.72 -10.91
C GLU A 12 -21.83 -4.10 -12.31
N VAL A 13 -22.87 -4.19 -13.14
CA VAL A 13 -22.94 -3.56 -14.46
C VAL A 13 -23.03 -2.03 -14.39
N GLU A 14 -23.73 -1.46 -13.41
CA GLU A 14 -23.79 -0.01 -13.18
C GLU A 14 -22.50 0.55 -12.58
N ALA A 15 -21.87 -0.15 -11.64
CA ALA A 15 -20.55 0.19 -11.11
C ALA A 15 -19.47 0.15 -12.22
N LEU A 16 -19.65 -0.71 -13.23
CA LEU A 16 -18.80 -0.73 -14.42
C LEU A 16 -19.04 0.46 -15.37
N ARG A 17 -20.18 1.17 -15.27
CA ARG A 17 -20.52 2.35 -16.11
C ARG A 17 -20.03 3.67 -15.53
N GLU A 18 -19.94 3.81 -14.20
CA GLU A 18 -19.42 5.01 -13.51
C GLU A 18 -17.98 4.83 -13.01
N ARG A 19 -17.16 4.14 -13.80
CA ARG A 19 -15.75 3.88 -13.48
C ARG A 19 -14.87 5.00 -14.01
N VAL A 20 -13.94 5.47 -13.19
CA VAL A 20 -12.84 6.36 -13.60
C VAL A 20 -11.60 5.52 -13.86
N GLU A 21 -11.01 5.65 -15.04
CA GLU A 21 -9.76 4.97 -15.40
C GLU A 21 -8.58 5.92 -15.30
N PHE A 22 -7.42 5.38 -14.93
CA PHE A 22 -6.19 6.14 -14.79
C PHE A 22 -5.08 5.54 -15.65
N THR A 23 -4.13 6.39 -16.02
CA THR A 23 -2.85 5.95 -16.56
C THR A 23 -2.00 5.34 -15.47
N VAL A 24 -1.09 4.42 -15.82
CA VAL A 24 -0.08 3.88 -14.88
C VAL A 24 0.73 4.99 -14.19
N ALA A 25 1.04 6.07 -14.91
CA ALA A 25 1.73 7.23 -14.37
C ALA A 25 1.02 7.90 -13.17
N ALA A 26 -0.30 7.75 -13.05
CA ALA A 26 -1.08 8.31 -11.94
C ALA A 26 -0.91 7.52 -10.62
N CYS A 27 -0.31 6.33 -10.69
CA CYS A 27 -0.03 5.49 -9.54
C CYS A 27 1.31 5.83 -8.85
N TYR A 28 2.00 6.89 -9.26
CA TYR A 28 3.28 7.28 -8.66
C TYR A 28 3.16 8.63 -7.92
N PRO A 29 4.02 8.88 -6.91
CA PRO A 29 4.19 10.20 -6.32
C PRO A 29 4.37 11.27 -7.39
N ASN A 30 3.60 12.36 -7.29
CA ASN A 30 3.58 13.41 -8.31
C ASN A 30 4.19 14.74 -7.82
N LEU A 31 4.72 14.77 -6.61
CA LEU A 31 5.48 15.88 -6.05
C LEU A 31 6.86 15.42 -5.61
N TYR A 32 7.89 16.15 -6.02
CA TYR A 32 9.25 15.90 -5.57
C TYR A 32 9.43 16.37 -4.13
N ILE A 33 9.62 15.43 -3.21
CA ILE A 33 9.99 15.70 -1.83
C ILE A 33 11.40 15.16 -1.62
N ARG A 34 12.33 16.06 -1.27
CA ARG A 34 13.72 15.68 -1.02
C ARG A 34 13.80 14.85 0.26
N SER A 35 13.94 13.54 0.13
CA SER A 35 14.35 12.69 1.25
C SER A 35 15.84 12.86 1.54
N ARG A 36 16.21 12.83 2.82
CA ARG A 36 17.59 12.72 3.28
C ARG A 36 17.74 11.36 3.92
N THR A 37 18.28 10.41 3.17
CA THR A 37 18.76 9.16 3.75
C THR A 37 20.14 9.41 4.35
N SER A 38 20.37 8.90 5.55
CA SER A 38 21.70 8.75 6.10
C SER A 38 21.80 7.30 6.57
N PRO A 39 22.71 6.49 6.00
CA PRO A 39 22.86 5.11 6.46
C PRO A 39 23.30 5.15 7.92
N LEU A 40 22.45 4.65 8.80
CA LEU A 40 22.80 4.41 10.19
C LEU A 40 23.24 2.95 10.33
N GLU A 41 24.32 2.74 11.06
CA GLU A 41 24.85 1.41 11.43
C GLU A 41 24.15 0.87 12.69
N ASN A 42 22.83 1.05 12.78
CA ASN A 42 22.06 0.52 13.91
C ASN A 42 21.68 -0.94 13.65
N GLU A 43 21.66 -1.75 14.71
CA GLU A 43 21.12 -3.11 14.72
C GLU A 43 19.91 -3.15 15.67
N GLY A 44 18.92 -3.99 15.38
CA GLY A 44 17.66 -4.04 16.12
C GLY A 44 16.68 -2.95 15.72
N TRP A 45 15.72 -2.64 16.59
CA TRP A 45 14.69 -1.61 16.34
C TRP A 45 15.15 -0.22 16.82
N TRP A 46 14.95 0.83 16.01
CA TRP A 46 15.15 2.23 16.42
C TRP A 46 14.10 3.16 15.81
N LEU A 47 13.92 4.34 16.41
CA LEU A 47 13.07 5.39 15.86
C LEU A 47 13.74 6.04 14.64
N SER A 48 13.04 6.08 13.50
CA SER A 48 13.54 6.70 12.28
C SER A 48 13.75 8.21 12.45
N ARG A 49 14.84 8.70 11.86
CA ARG A 49 15.07 10.15 11.69
C ARG A 49 14.35 10.72 10.46
N GLU A 50 13.90 9.83 9.58
CA GLU A 50 13.12 10.21 8.41
C GLU A 50 11.66 10.40 8.80
N ASP A 51 11.01 11.39 8.19
CA ASP A 51 9.59 11.69 8.39
C ASP A 51 8.75 10.90 7.38
N PRO A 52 7.99 9.85 7.78
CA PRO A 52 7.10 9.14 6.86
C PRO A 52 5.99 10.05 6.30
N GLY A 53 5.68 11.16 6.99
CA GLY A 53 4.79 12.20 6.48
C GLY A 53 5.28 12.86 5.19
N ALA A 54 6.57 12.76 4.87
CA ALA A 54 7.11 13.19 3.58
C ALA A 54 6.51 12.39 2.40
N LEU A 55 6.24 11.10 2.58
CA LEU A 55 5.57 10.27 1.57
C LEU A 55 4.14 10.74 1.34
N VAL A 56 3.40 11.08 2.40
CA VAL A 56 2.04 11.65 2.28
C VAL A 56 2.07 12.92 1.45
N ARG A 57 3.02 13.82 1.73
CA ARG A 57 3.19 15.10 1.02
C ARG A 57 3.68 14.94 -0.43
N SER A 58 4.15 13.75 -0.82
CA SER A 58 4.56 13.47 -2.20
C SER A 58 3.35 13.22 -3.14
N PHE A 59 2.16 13.05 -2.57
CA PHE A 59 0.90 12.95 -3.31
C PHE A 59 0.08 14.23 -3.18
N SER A 60 -0.20 14.86 -4.33
CA SER A 60 -0.78 16.22 -4.36
C SER A 60 -2.16 16.39 -3.73
N LEU A 61 -2.94 15.32 -3.59
CA LEU A 61 -4.31 15.38 -3.05
C LEU A 61 -4.42 14.79 -1.65
N LEU A 62 -3.30 14.37 -1.06
CA LEU A 62 -3.27 13.79 0.27
C LEU A 62 -2.62 14.73 1.27
N LYS A 63 -3.08 14.63 2.52
CA LYS A 63 -2.50 15.30 3.67
C LYS A 63 -2.73 14.47 4.92
N LEU A 64 -2.04 14.83 5.99
CA LEU A 64 -2.37 14.36 7.32
C LEU A 64 -3.52 15.21 7.89
N LYS A 65 -4.39 14.59 8.68
CA LYS A 65 -5.37 15.30 9.50
C LYS A 65 -4.66 16.21 10.49
N GLU A 66 -5.27 17.37 10.76
CA GLU A 66 -4.76 18.33 11.74
C GLU A 66 -4.60 17.68 13.13
N GLY A 67 -3.51 18.01 13.81
CA GLY A 67 -3.20 17.49 15.14
C GLY A 67 -2.60 16.08 15.14
N TYR A 68 -2.19 15.54 13.98
CA TYR A 68 -1.54 14.23 13.88
C TYR A 68 -0.24 14.29 13.07
N LYS A 69 0.68 13.38 13.40
CA LYS A 69 1.91 13.12 12.65
C LYS A 69 2.17 11.63 12.48
N LEU A 70 3.07 11.29 11.57
CA LEU A 70 3.57 9.92 11.39
C LEU A 70 4.97 9.79 11.97
N GLY A 71 5.32 8.58 12.42
CA GLY A 71 6.68 8.22 12.81
C GLY A 71 6.95 6.77 12.46
N GLY A 72 8.14 6.54 11.92
CA GLY A 72 8.58 5.23 11.50
C GLY A 72 9.54 4.64 12.51
N TYR A 73 9.42 3.35 12.80
CA TYR A 73 10.45 2.57 13.47
C TYR A 73 11.07 1.65 12.45
N LEU A 74 12.40 1.59 12.44
CA LEU A 74 13.17 0.77 11.52
C LEU A 74 13.81 -0.37 12.30
N PHE A 75 13.94 -1.51 11.64
CA PHE A 75 14.63 -2.70 12.11
C PHE A 75 15.74 -3.05 11.14
N LYS A 76 16.88 -3.49 11.66
CA LYS A 76 17.96 -4.06 10.84
C LYS A 76 18.63 -5.20 11.58
N GLU A 77 18.83 -6.29 10.86
CA GLU A 77 19.59 -7.44 11.33
C GLU A 77 20.18 -8.18 10.13
N GLY A 78 21.47 -8.50 10.16
CA GLY A 78 22.09 -9.38 9.17
C GLY A 78 22.03 -8.89 7.71
N GLY A 79 21.94 -7.57 7.49
CA GLY A 79 21.80 -6.97 6.16
C GLY A 79 20.36 -6.87 5.63
N HIS A 80 19.39 -7.35 6.40
CA HIS A 80 17.96 -7.16 6.11
C HIS A 80 17.42 -5.99 6.91
N GLY A 81 16.43 -5.29 6.34
CA GLY A 81 15.78 -4.15 6.95
C GLY A 81 14.27 -4.26 6.84
N ASN A 82 13.56 -3.80 7.88
CA ASN A 82 12.12 -3.67 7.84
C ASN A 82 11.71 -2.41 8.59
N GLY A 83 10.46 -1.99 8.47
CA GLY A 83 9.97 -0.88 9.26
C GLY A 83 8.48 -0.90 9.47
N ILE A 84 8.04 -0.03 10.37
CA ILE A 84 6.64 0.13 10.71
C ILE A 84 6.34 1.60 10.94
N VAL A 85 5.26 2.09 10.34
CA VAL A 85 4.78 3.45 10.52
C VAL A 85 3.60 3.45 11.47
N TRP A 86 3.63 4.39 12.41
CA TRP A 86 2.54 4.67 13.32
C TRP A 86 2.06 6.12 13.18
N ALA A 87 0.80 6.34 13.51
CA ALA A 87 0.22 7.68 13.62
C ALA A 87 0.00 8.04 15.08
N PHE A 88 0.36 9.27 15.45
CA PHE A 88 0.22 9.79 16.82
C PHE A 88 -0.27 11.24 16.81
N PRO A 89 -0.81 11.73 17.93
CA PRO A 89 -1.04 13.16 18.13
C PRO A 89 0.24 13.97 17.91
N GLU A 90 0.12 15.14 17.29
CA GLU A 90 1.26 15.97 16.90
C GLU A 90 2.09 16.46 18.10
N GLU A 91 1.42 16.77 19.21
CA GLU A 91 2.03 17.26 20.46
C GLU A 91 2.85 16.20 21.22
N GLU A 92 2.63 14.92 20.93
CA GLU A 92 3.29 13.82 21.64
C GLU A 92 4.63 13.49 21.00
N GLN A 93 5.68 13.31 21.79
CA GLN A 93 6.97 12.87 21.25
C GLN A 93 6.93 11.36 20.99
N ALA A 94 7.34 10.93 19.79
CA ALA A 94 7.49 9.51 19.50
C ALA A 94 8.55 8.92 20.45
N PRO A 95 8.21 7.88 21.24
CA PRO A 95 9.15 7.29 22.18
C PRO A 95 10.23 6.49 21.47
N GLU A 96 11.38 6.29 22.10
CA GLU A 96 12.41 5.36 21.61
C GLU A 96 11.87 3.91 21.60
N ALA A 97 12.46 3.05 20.77
CA ALA A 97 11.97 1.69 20.53
C ALA A 97 11.96 0.83 21.80
N GLU A 98 12.91 1.02 22.72
CA GLU A 98 13.02 0.31 24.00
C GLU A 98 11.91 0.69 24.98
N ALA A 99 11.35 1.89 24.85
CA ALA A 99 10.26 2.39 25.69
C ALA A 99 8.86 1.98 25.18
N CYS A 100 8.79 1.34 24.01
CA CYS A 100 7.54 0.91 23.40
C CYS A 100 7.07 -0.45 23.92
N GLU A 101 5.75 -0.67 23.88
CA GLU A 101 5.20 -2.01 24.05
C GLU A 101 5.63 -2.88 22.86
N ARG A 102 5.96 -4.15 23.11
CA ARG A 102 6.32 -5.10 22.05
C ARG A 102 5.08 -5.86 21.61
N MET A 103 4.71 -5.71 20.33
CA MET A 103 3.60 -6.48 19.77
C MET A 103 3.93 -7.98 19.78
N LYS A 104 2.89 -8.82 19.78
CA LYS A 104 3.09 -10.26 19.56
C LYS A 104 3.52 -10.48 18.12
N ALA A 105 4.67 -11.13 17.93
CA ALA A 105 5.10 -11.70 16.67
C ALA A 105 5.51 -13.16 16.91
N GLU A 106 5.45 -13.97 15.85
CA GLU A 106 5.84 -15.39 15.90
C GLU A 106 7.34 -15.52 16.22
N ASP A 107 8.15 -14.61 15.69
CA ASP A 107 9.54 -14.43 16.09
C ASP A 107 9.67 -13.34 17.18
N HIS A 108 10.42 -13.64 18.23
CA HIS A 108 10.65 -12.71 19.34
C HIS A 108 11.50 -11.49 18.93
N SER A 109 12.39 -11.62 17.94
CA SER A 109 13.24 -10.51 17.43
C SER A 109 12.47 -9.52 16.56
N LEU A 110 11.46 -9.99 15.83
CA LEU A 110 10.66 -9.18 14.89
C LEU A 110 9.50 -8.43 15.55
N ARG A 111 9.38 -8.44 16.89
CA ARG A 111 8.27 -7.77 17.59
C ARG A 111 8.33 -6.26 17.40
N PRO A 112 7.47 -5.66 16.55
CA PRO A 112 7.57 -4.25 16.28
C PRO A 112 7.25 -3.44 17.55
N PRO A 113 7.97 -2.33 17.77
CA PRO A 113 7.65 -1.39 18.81
C PRO A 113 6.29 -0.75 18.50
N ARG A 114 5.39 -0.75 19.49
CA ARG A 114 4.13 -0.03 19.43
C ARG A 114 4.08 1.02 20.54
N PRO A 115 4.08 2.30 20.19
CA PRO A 115 3.83 3.36 21.16
C PRO A 115 2.41 3.28 21.71
N HIS A 116 2.24 3.49 23.02
CA HIS A 116 0.93 3.41 23.68
C HIS A 116 -0.08 4.42 23.13
N GLN A 117 0.41 5.60 22.72
CA GLN A 117 -0.39 6.70 22.17
C GLN A 117 -0.67 6.54 20.66
N ALA A 118 -0.11 5.52 20.01
CA ALA A 118 -0.31 5.30 18.58
C ALA A 118 -1.74 4.83 18.29
N LEU A 119 -2.32 5.38 17.22
CA LEU A 119 -3.53 4.80 16.64
C LEU A 119 -3.27 3.39 16.13
N SER A 120 -4.34 2.60 15.99
CA SER A 120 -4.23 1.22 15.52
C SER A 120 -3.84 1.08 14.05
N ASP A 121 -4.01 2.13 13.26
CA ASP A 121 -3.71 2.16 11.82
C ASP A 121 -3.40 3.61 11.41
N PHE A 122 -2.32 3.81 10.67
CA PHE A 122 -1.92 5.13 10.16
C PHE A 122 -2.90 5.68 9.11
N MET A 123 -3.67 4.83 8.41
CA MET A 123 -4.69 5.28 7.45
C MET A 123 -5.80 6.10 8.12
N GLN A 124 -5.97 6.02 9.44
CA GLN A 124 -6.93 6.82 10.18
C GLN A 124 -6.64 8.33 10.14
N VAL A 125 -5.38 8.71 9.93
CA VAL A 125 -4.95 10.13 9.87
C VAL A 125 -4.70 10.62 8.46
N ILE A 126 -4.90 9.78 7.44
CA ILE A 126 -4.84 10.20 6.05
C ILE A 126 -6.14 10.93 5.70
N ASP A 127 -6.00 12.05 5.00
CA ASP A 127 -7.10 12.89 4.54
C ASP A 127 -6.83 13.37 3.11
N GLY A 128 -7.90 13.82 2.44
CA GLY A 128 -7.89 14.21 1.04
C GLY A 128 -9.25 14.74 0.59
N ASP A 129 -9.39 15.07 -0.69
CA ASP A 129 -10.59 15.75 -1.22
C ASP A 129 -11.75 14.80 -1.58
N GLY A 130 -11.59 13.49 -1.38
CA GLY A 130 -12.58 12.47 -1.70
C GLY A 130 -12.79 12.23 -3.20
N CYS A 131 -11.99 12.82 -4.09
CA CYS A 131 -12.09 12.56 -5.52
C CYS A 131 -11.47 11.19 -5.87
N PRO A 132 -11.83 10.59 -7.02
CA PRO A 132 -11.28 9.32 -7.48
C PRO A 132 -9.74 9.23 -7.44
N LEU A 133 -9.06 10.31 -7.84
CA LEU A 133 -7.59 10.34 -7.85
C LEU A 133 -7.01 10.32 -6.43
N SER A 134 -7.63 10.99 -5.46
CA SER A 134 -7.17 10.94 -4.06
C SER A 134 -7.26 9.53 -3.48
N TYR A 135 -8.28 8.75 -3.85
CA TYR A 135 -8.38 7.35 -3.46
C TYR A 135 -7.30 6.48 -4.12
N LEU A 136 -6.99 6.71 -5.40
CA LEU A 136 -5.87 6.01 -6.06
C LEU A 136 -4.55 6.32 -5.33
N GLN A 137 -4.27 7.60 -5.08
CA GLN A 137 -3.07 8.03 -4.36
C GLN A 137 -2.99 7.39 -2.97
N ALA A 138 -4.11 7.32 -2.24
CA ALA A 138 -4.14 6.70 -0.92
C ALA A 138 -3.91 5.18 -0.96
N ALA A 139 -4.39 4.50 -2.01
CA ALA A 139 -4.16 3.07 -2.21
C ALA A 139 -2.67 2.76 -2.48
N VAL A 140 -1.97 3.64 -3.21
CA VAL A 140 -0.53 3.53 -3.44
C VAL A 140 0.24 3.88 -2.15
N LEU A 141 -0.06 5.02 -1.53
CA LEU A 141 0.56 5.46 -0.28
C LEU A 141 0.48 4.40 0.83
N PHE A 142 -0.63 3.66 0.90
CA PHE A 142 -0.80 2.56 1.84
C PHE A 142 0.35 1.55 1.73
N HIS A 143 0.73 1.17 0.51
CA HIS A 143 1.80 0.20 0.29
C HIS A 143 3.18 0.83 0.53
N GLU A 144 3.39 2.07 0.06
CA GLU A 144 4.63 2.82 0.32
C GLU A 144 4.95 2.95 1.82
N LEU A 145 3.93 3.20 2.65
CA LEU A 145 4.08 3.31 4.10
C LEU A 145 4.24 1.96 4.81
N HIS A 146 3.67 0.88 4.26
CA HIS A 146 3.92 -0.48 4.78
C HIS A 146 5.33 -0.97 4.47
N GLU A 147 5.97 -0.43 3.44
CA GLU A 147 7.37 -0.74 3.07
C GLU A 147 8.37 0.28 3.55
N PHE A 148 7.96 1.20 4.42
CA PHE A 148 8.84 2.24 4.90
C PHE A 148 10.07 1.64 5.60
N GLY A 149 11.24 1.76 4.96
CA GLY A 149 12.51 1.23 5.47
C GLY A 149 12.74 -0.26 5.26
N ALA A 150 11.93 -0.90 4.41
CA ALA A 150 12.17 -2.26 3.95
C ALA A 150 13.45 -2.36 3.09
N ILE A 151 14.29 -3.36 3.37
CA ILE A 151 15.50 -3.68 2.59
C ILE A 151 15.65 -5.20 2.51
N GLY A 152 15.98 -5.72 1.32
CA GLY A 152 16.18 -7.15 1.08
C GLY A 152 14.85 -7.91 1.14
N GLN A 153 14.77 -8.99 1.94
CA GLN A 153 13.56 -9.82 2.06
C GLN A 153 12.35 -9.11 2.68
N GLY A 154 12.52 -7.90 3.24
CA GLY A 154 11.40 -7.07 3.68
C GLY A 154 10.68 -6.36 2.53
N VAL A 155 11.24 -6.39 1.32
CA VAL A 155 10.69 -5.72 0.12
C VAL A 155 9.74 -6.67 -0.62
N SER A 156 8.54 -6.19 -0.88
CA SER A 156 7.54 -6.81 -1.75
C SER A 156 7.03 -5.81 -2.78
N TRP A 157 6.38 -4.74 -2.34
CA TRP A 157 5.71 -3.70 -3.13
C TRP A 157 6.63 -2.82 -3.96
N SER A 158 7.79 -2.40 -3.45
CA SER A 158 8.70 -1.52 -4.22
C SER A 158 9.26 -2.20 -5.48
N GLU A 159 9.03 -3.50 -5.62
CA GLU A 159 9.39 -4.35 -6.76
C GLU A 159 8.15 -4.83 -7.54
N ASP A 160 6.94 -4.45 -7.10
CA ASP A 160 5.70 -4.55 -7.87
C ASP A 160 5.74 -3.48 -8.98
N VAL A 161 5.87 -3.91 -10.23
CA VAL A 161 5.72 -3.02 -11.38
C VAL A 161 4.25 -2.92 -11.73
N PHE A 162 3.69 -1.70 -11.76
CA PHE A 162 2.32 -1.51 -12.23
C PHE A 162 2.17 -2.04 -13.65
N TYR A 163 1.13 -2.84 -13.85
CA TYR A 163 0.86 -3.46 -15.12
C TYR A 163 0.67 -2.40 -16.22
N SER A 164 1.46 -2.52 -17.28
CA SER A 164 1.21 -1.89 -18.57
C SER A 164 1.31 -2.94 -19.68
N PRO A 165 0.62 -2.77 -20.82
CA PRO A 165 0.80 -3.67 -21.96
C PRO A 165 2.25 -3.78 -22.43
N GLU A 166 3.05 -2.72 -22.26
CA GLU A 166 4.48 -2.68 -22.60
C GLU A 166 5.30 -3.59 -21.67
N GLU A 167 4.96 -3.66 -20.38
CA GLU A 167 5.64 -4.57 -19.42
C GLU A 167 5.37 -6.06 -19.69
N MET A 168 4.28 -6.38 -20.42
CA MET A 168 4.01 -7.74 -20.89
C MET A 168 4.79 -8.14 -22.13
N GLU A 169 5.55 -7.24 -22.77
CA GLU A 169 6.46 -7.64 -23.85
C GLU A 169 7.63 -8.49 -23.33
N VAL A 170 7.81 -8.57 -22.00
CA VAL A 170 8.67 -9.56 -21.36
C VAL A 170 7.98 -10.92 -21.42
N ASP A 171 8.53 -11.81 -22.24
CA ASP A 171 8.01 -13.16 -22.53
C ASP A 171 8.18 -14.08 -21.32
N TYR A 172 7.22 -14.02 -20.39
CA TYR A 172 7.06 -15.02 -19.34
C TYR A 172 6.16 -16.16 -19.83
N ASP A 173 6.49 -17.39 -19.46
CA ASP A 173 5.64 -18.56 -19.70
C ASP A 173 4.50 -18.57 -18.69
N TRP A 174 3.47 -17.76 -18.95
CA TRP A 174 2.37 -17.54 -18.01
C TRP A 174 1.48 -18.77 -17.84
N GLU A 175 1.46 -19.32 -16.63
CA GLU A 175 0.41 -20.23 -16.18
C GLU A 175 -0.76 -19.42 -15.62
N MET A 176 -1.86 -19.35 -16.40
CA MET A 176 -3.06 -18.62 -16.00
C MET A 176 -3.83 -19.37 -14.91
N LEU A 177 -3.98 -18.73 -13.75
CA LEU A 177 -4.78 -19.23 -12.63
C LEU A 177 -6.26 -18.79 -12.75
N ARG A 178 -6.51 -17.71 -13.49
CA ARG A 178 -7.83 -17.12 -13.73
C ARG A 178 -7.96 -16.64 -15.17
N GLU A 179 -9.19 -16.31 -15.58
CA GLU A 179 -9.43 -15.65 -16.87
C GLU A 179 -8.70 -14.31 -16.95
N TYR A 180 -8.16 -14.02 -18.14
CA TYR A 180 -7.49 -12.76 -18.43
C TYR A 180 -8.44 -11.56 -18.21
N PRO A 181 -8.09 -10.57 -17.37
CA PRO A 181 -8.93 -9.40 -17.16
C PRO A 181 -9.14 -8.62 -18.46
N LYS A 182 -10.40 -8.32 -18.79
CA LYS A 182 -10.74 -7.52 -19.99
C LYS A 182 -10.13 -6.12 -19.99
N ARG A 183 -9.77 -5.60 -18.81
CA ARG A 183 -9.16 -4.29 -18.61
C ARG A 183 -8.20 -4.36 -17.44
N THR A 184 -7.00 -3.86 -17.66
CA THR A 184 -5.89 -3.92 -16.70
C THR A 184 -5.42 -2.53 -16.26
N THR A 185 -6.05 -1.46 -16.77
CA THR A 185 -5.76 -0.09 -16.32
C THR A 185 -6.24 0.12 -14.89
N PRO A 186 -5.45 0.83 -14.06
CA PRO A 186 -5.89 1.24 -12.73
C PRO A 186 -7.22 2.00 -12.80
N CYS A 187 -8.08 1.79 -11.82
CA CYS A 187 -9.38 2.44 -11.80
C CYS A 187 -9.97 2.67 -10.42
N PHE A 188 -10.99 3.51 -10.43
CA PHE A 188 -11.85 3.80 -9.31
C PHE A 188 -13.32 3.54 -9.67
N PHE A 189 -14.08 3.00 -8.73
CA PHE A 189 -15.53 2.86 -8.81
C PHE A 189 -16.14 2.75 -7.40
N TYR A 190 -17.46 2.87 -7.29
CA TYR A 190 -18.18 2.53 -6.06
C TYR A 190 -18.71 1.10 -6.15
N ASN A 191 -18.52 0.29 -5.11
CA ASN A 191 -19.15 -1.03 -5.07
C ASN A 191 -20.66 -0.95 -4.75
N HIS A 192 -21.35 -2.08 -4.77
CA HIS A 192 -22.80 -2.18 -4.48
C HIS A 192 -23.22 -1.62 -3.11
N ARG A 193 -22.28 -1.43 -2.17
CA ARG A 193 -22.55 -0.81 -0.86
C ARG A 193 -22.29 0.70 -0.86
N GLY A 194 -21.94 1.28 -2.01
CA GLY A 194 -21.52 2.68 -2.16
C GLY A 194 -20.18 2.96 -1.48
N ARG A 195 -19.30 1.96 -1.34
CA ARG A 195 -17.94 2.18 -0.82
C ARG A 195 -16.99 2.48 -1.98
N PRO A 196 -16.08 3.46 -1.83
CA PRO A 196 -15.06 3.72 -2.84
C PRO A 196 -14.13 2.51 -2.96
N VAL A 197 -13.80 2.13 -4.19
CA VAL A 197 -12.91 1.01 -4.51
C VAL A 197 -11.89 1.46 -5.54
N VAL A 198 -10.63 1.16 -5.28
CA VAL A 198 -9.55 1.24 -6.27
C VAL A 198 -9.13 -0.16 -6.67
N ARG A 199 -8.89 -0.35 -7.96
CA ARG A 199 -8.34 -1.59 -8.51
C ARG A 199 -7.14 -1.27 -9.37
N PHE A 200 -6.07 -2.03 -9.22
CA PHE A 200 -4.95 -2.03 -10.16
C PHE A 200 -4.28 -3.38 -10.18
N TYR A 201 -3.35 -3.54 -11.12
CA TYR A 201 -2.65 -4.79 -11.37
C TYR A 201 -1.15 -4.53 -11.32
N THR A 202 -0.40 -5.51 -10.85
CA THR A 202 1.07 -5.44 -10.78
C THR A 202 1.70 -6.74 -11.24
N ILE A 203 2.96 -6.67 -11.66
CA ILE A 203 3.82 -7.83 -11.87
C ILE A 203 4.90 -7.79 -10.80
N ILE A 204 5.00 -8.85 -10.01
CA ILE A 204 6.12 -9.05 -9.08
C ILE A 204 7.14 -9.93 -9.79
N ARG A 205 8.39 -9.50 -9.77
CA ARG A 205 9.49 -10.23 -10.40
C ARG A 205 10.40 -10.94 -9.40
N ILE A 206 10.18 -10.79 -8.09
CA ILE A 206 11.01 -11.45 -7.06
C ILE A 206 10.46 -12.83 -6.73
N GLY A 207 11.36 -13.81 -6.61
CA GLY A 207 11.01 -15.18 -6.26
C GLY A 207 10.29 -15.87 -7.42
N GLU A 208 8.99 -16.06 -7.30
CA GLU A 208 8.15 -16.52 -8.40
C GLU A 208 7.51 -15.29 -9.08
N VAL A 209 7.62 -15.20 -10.40
CA VAL A 209 6.99 -14.12 -11.15
C VAL A 209 5.49 -14.27 -11.03
N THR A 210 4.81 -13.24 -10.54
CA THR A 210 3.35 -13.28 -10.37
C THR A 210 2.70 -12.06 -10.99
N TRP A 211 1.56 -12.27 -11.63
CA TRP A 211 0.66 -11.20 -12.03
C TRP A 211 -0.48 -11.12 -11.01
N ASN A 212 -0.61 -9.96 -10.37
CA ASN A 212 -1.48 -9.74 -9.22
C ASN A 212 -2.58 -8.72 -9.54
N GLU A 213 -3.77 -8.93 -8.98
CA GLU A 213 -4.84 -7.94 -8.86
C GLU A 213 -4.88 -7.44 -7.42
N TYR A 214 -4.93 -6.13 -7.24
CA TYR A 214 -5.22 -5.51 -5.95
C TYR A 214 -6.58 -4.82 -5.98
N LEU A 215 -7.33 -5.01 -4.90
CA LEU A 215 -8.59 -4.34 -4.61
C LEU A 215 -8.49 -3.60 -3.27
N HIS A 216 -8.55 -2.27 -3.31
CA HIS A 216 -8.55 -1.42 -2.13
C HIS A 216 -9.96 -0.90 -1.90
N THR A 217 -10.66 -1.45 -0.90
CA THR A 217 -12.00 -0.99 -0.53
C THR A 217 -11.94 -0.05 0.65
N PHE A 218 -12.30 1.22 0.41
CA PHE A 218 -12.30 2.26 1.41
C PHE A 218 -13.58 2.27 2.25
N ARG A 219 -13.47 2.71 3.50
CA ARG A 219 -14.63 3.02 4.34
C ARG A 219 -15.33 4.29 3.79
N LYS A 220 -16.64 4.37 3.95
CA LYS A 220 -17.40 5.57 3.53
C LYS A 220 -16.92 6.79 4.32
N GLY A 221 -16.53 7.85 3.61
CA GLY A 221 -16.13 9.12 4.21
C GLY A 221 -14.77 9.10 4.91
N SER A 222 -13.94 8.08 4.71
CA SER A 222 -12.55 8.07 5.19
C SER A 222 -11.62 7.36 4.22
N TYR A 223 -10.31 7.46 4.46
CA TYR A 223 -9.26 6.76 3.71
C TYR A 223 -8.81 5.46 4.38
N GLU A 224 -9.45 5.05 5.48
CA GLU A 224 -9.28 3.70 6.04
C GLU A 224 -9.72 2.68 4.99
N LEU A 225 -8.91 1.65 4.76
CA LEU A 225 -9.13 0.70 3.68
C LEU A 225 -8.84 -0.73 4.08
N LYS A 226 -9.41 -1.65 3.31
CA LYS A 226 -9.04 -3.06 3.29
C LYS A 226 -8.44 -3.37 1.92
N VAL A 227 -7.31 -4.07 1.92
CA VAL A 227 -6.68 -4.58 0.69
C VAL A 227 -7.01 -6.07 0.53
N GLU A 228 -7.37 -6.45 -0.68
CA GLU A 228 -7.44 -7.84 -1.13
C GLU A 228 -6.47 -7.97 -2.31
N LYS A 229 -5.63 -9.01 -2.28
CA LYS A 229 -4.69 -9.35 -3.35
C LYS A 229 -5.02 -10.74 -3.86
N ASP A 230 -5.21 -10.84 -5.17
CA ASP A 230 -5.44 -12.11 -5.86
C ASP A 230 -4.36 -12.33 -6.94
N TYR A 231 -4.06 -13.60 -7.23
CA TYR A 231 -3.14 -14.00 -8.29
C TYR A 231 -3.92 -14.31 -9.58
N ILE A 232 -3.47 -13.72 -10.69
CA ILE A 232 -4.03 -13.95 -12.03
C ILE A 232 -3.24 -15.04 -12.75
N ALA A 233 -1.91 -14.98 -12.66
CA ALA A 233 -1.01 -15.89 -13.33
C ALA A 233 0.34 -15.97 -12.60
N THR A 234 1.06 -17.06 -12.83
CA THR A 234 2.48 -17.24 -12.46
C THR A 234 3.33 -17.34 -13.73
N GLY A 235 4.53 -16.77 -13.72
CA GLY A 235 5.41 -16.67 -14.90
C GLY A 235 6.72 -17.45 -14.75
N GLY A 236 6.78 -18.40 -13.82
CA GLY A 236 7.99 -19.15 -13.48
C GLY A 236 8.97 -18.41 -12.57
N PRO A 237 10.24 -18.82 -12.50
CA PRO A 237 11.23 -18.24 -11.59
C PRO A 237 11.60 -16.81 -12.00
N GLY A 238 11.64 -15.93 -11.00
CA GLY A 238 12.04 -14.53 -11.10
C GLY A 238 13.43 -14.26 -10.51
N ILE A 239 13.62 -13.01 -10.09
CA ILE A 239 14.83 -12.47 -9.47
C ILE A 239 14.94 -12.98 -8.03
N ILE A 240 16.15 -13.36 -7.61
CA ILE A 240 16.46 -13.70 -6.23
C ILE A 240 17.23 -12.52 -5.62
N LEU A 241 16.72 -11.97 -4.52
CA LEU A 241 17.38 -10.91 -3.72
C LEU A 241 18.30 -11.49 -2.64
#